data_AF-A0A7W1MAM0-F1
#
_entry.id   AF-A0A7W1MAM0-F1
#
_cell.length_a   1.000
_cell.length_b   1.000
_cell.length_c   1.000
_cell.angle_alpha   90.00
_cell.angle_beta   90.00
_cell.angle_gamma   90.00
#
_symmetry.space_group_name_H-M   'P 1'
#
loop_
_entity.id
_entity.type
_entity.pdbx_description
1 polymer ?
#
loop_
_entity_poly.entity_id
_entity_poly.type
_entity_poly.pdbx_seq_one_letter_code
_entity_poly.pdbx_strand_id
1 'polypeptide(L)'
;MTDLANSCPCCSGRPYTACCRPFHRGVIPENAQLLMRSRYTAYVLNIPEYIVATTHPASPQFSDNKFSWKRSISQFSRNSTFQKLEILDFKENKALAAVTFTAYLSQDNRDATFTERSYFEKIDNHWFYRNGHLAQGYAPKLVNTGPLKVLPFAYYGDSILTKKAESIIEITSDIQKLVEEMIETLNACDGIGLAAPQVHHSLRLFIIKTPIETEQNKIETSEIKVFINPKLSLLSNETWKASEGCLSIPTIRASIERPKEITVEYTSIDGKLIKTGFSGWEARVIMHENDHIDGVLFIDRLDTEERLKLTPLLKILEKRMSNN
;
A
#
# COMPACT_ATOMS: atom_id res chain seq x y z
N MET A 1 44.44 -7.70 3.06
CA MET A 1 43.75 -8.14 4.28
C MET A 1 43.42 -6.90 5.10
N THR A 2 42.17 -6.46 5.10
CA THR A 2 41.64 -5.43 6.01
C THR A 2 40.19 -5.81 6.33
N ASP A 3 40.03 -6.95 6.99
CA ASP A 3 38.73 -7.51 7.40
C ASP A 3 38.59 -7.38 8.93
N LEU A 4 38.75 -6.14 9.43
CA LEU A 4 38.51 -5.79 10.83
C LEU A 4 37.40 -4.74 10.93
N ALA A 5 36.23 -5.22 11.38
CA ALA A 5 35.45 -4.62 12.46
C ALA A 5 34.73 -3.27 12.24
N ASN A 6 34.20 -2.98 11.04
CA ASN A 6 33.11 -2.00 10.97
C ASN A 6 31.77 -2.67 11.30
N SER A 7 31.12 -2.19 12.37
CA SER A 7 29.75 -2.57 12.71
C SER A 7 28.83 -2.35 11.52
N CYS A 8 27.86 -3.24 11.34
CA CYS A 8 26.88 -3.10 10.28
C CYS A 8 26.13 -1.77 10.42
N PRO A 9 25.97 -0.98 9.33
CA PRO A 9 25.26 0.29 9.37
C PRO A 9 23.82 0.23 9.92
N CYS A 10 23.16 -0.93 9.89
CA CYS A 10 21.84 -1.11 10.48
C CYS A 10 21.77 -1.03 12.00
N CYS A 11 22.87 -0.70 12.69
CA CYS A 11 22.96 -0.56 14.14
C CYS A 11 22.55 -1.82 14.93
N SER A 12 22.81 -3.01 14.38
CA SER A 12 22.54 -4.29 15.08
C SER A 12 23.63 -4.68 16.09
N GLY A 13 24.76 -3.96 16.10
CA GLY A 13 25.97 -4.31 16.87
C GLY A 13 26.82 -5.43 16.26
N ARG A 14 26.34 -6.10 15.20
CA ARG A 14 27.08 -7.18 14.50
C ARG A 14 27.94 -6.61 13.37
N PRO A 15 29.07 -7.24 12.99
CA PRO A 15 29.84 -6.84 11.81
C PRO A 15 29.01 -7.02 10.53
N TYR A 16 29.23 -6.16 9.53
CA TYR A 16 28.50 -6.22 8.26
C TYR A 16 28.50 -7.62 7.62
N THR A 17 29.64 -8.31 7.68
CA THR A 17 29.86 -9.65 7.10
C THR A 17 28.94 -10.72 7.69
N ALA A 18 28.58 -10.61 8.97
CA ALA A 18 27.69 -11.54 9.68
C ALA A 18 26.28 -10.94 9.93
N CYS A 19 25.98 -9.79 9.31
CA CYS A 19 24.70 -9.09 9.47
C CYS A 19 23.99 -8.92 8.13
N CYS A 20 24.14 -7.79 7.44
CA CYS A 20 23.39 -7.51 6.21
C CYS A 20 24.05 -8.03 4.93
N ARG A 21 25.36 -8.34 4.94
CA ARG A 21 26.08 -8.83 3.75
C ARG A 21 25.49 -10.11 3.15
N PRO A 22 25.07 -11.13 3.93
CA PRO A 22 24.44 -12.32 3.37
C PRO A 22 23.19 -11.97 2.54
N PHE A 23 22.35 -11.05 3.03
CA PHE A 23 21.13 -10.65 2.32
C PHE A 23 21.43 -9.93 1.01
N HIS A 24 22.41 -9.02 1.02
CA HIS A 24 22.87 -8.34 -0.20
C HIS A 24 23.54 -9.29 -1.21
N ARG A 25 23.79 -10.55 -0.83
CA ARG A 25 24.32 -11.62 -1.68
C ARG A 25 23.29 -12.70 -2.03
N GLY A 26 22.02 -12.48 -1.71
CA GLY A 26 20.91 -13.35 -2.12
C GLY A 26 20.35 -14.26 -1.03
N VAL A 27 20.85 -14.20 0.21
CA VAL A 27 20.14 -14.83 1.33
C VAL A 27 18.84 -14.09 1.59
N ILE A 28 17.75 -14.81 1.84
CA ILE A 28 16.43 -14.21 2.06
C ILE A 28 16.33 -13.81 3.54
N PRO A 29 15.96 -12.57 3.87
CA PRO A 29 15.70 -12.17 5.26
C PRO A 29 14.58 -13.00 5.88
N GLU A 30 14.81 -13.54 7.08
CA GLU A 30 13.85 -14.44 7.76
C GLU A 30 12.56 -13.72 8.19
N ASN A 31 12.67 -12.43 8.51
CA ASN A 31 11.59 -11.57 8.95
C ASN A 31 11.70 -10.17 8.34
N ALA A 32 10.61 -9.41 8.40
CA ALA A 32 10.56 -8.06 7.82
C ALA A 32 11.49 -7.07 8.54
N GLN A 33 11.80 -7.27 9.83
CA GLN A 33 12.77 -6.43 10.54
C GLN A 33 14.18 -6.56 9.95
N LEU A 34 14.62 -7.79 9.63
CA LEU A 34 15.90 -8.02 8.94
C LEU A 34 15.89 -7.43 7.53
N LEU A 35 14.77 -7.53 6.83
CA LEU A 35 14.61 -6.88 5.53
C LEU A 35 14.75 -5.35 5.66
N MET A 36 14.06 -4.72 6.63
CA MET A 36 14.17 -3.28 6.86
C MET A 36 15.61 -2.86 7.18
N ARG A 37 16.27 -3.57 8.11
CA ARG A 37 17.67 -3.30 8.48
C ARG A 37 18.64 -3.45 7.30
N SER A 38 18.46 -4.47 6.47
CA SER A 38 19.28 -4.67 5.28
C SER A 38 18.99 -3.63 4.20
N ARG A 39 17.73 -3.24 3.98
CA ARG A 39 17.39 -2.12 3.08
C ARG A 39 18.06 -0.81 3.51
N TYR A 40 18.00 -0.46 4.80
CA TYR A 40 18.74 0.70 5.31
C TYR A 40 20.23 0.61 4.99
N THR A 41 20.86 -0.54 5.27
CA THR A 41 22.29 -0.74 4.97
C THR A 41 22.59 -0.68 3.46
N ALA A 42 21.67 -1.14 2.62
CA ALA A 42 21.80 -1.05 1.18
C ALA A 42 21.75 0.40 0.67
N TYR A 43 20.96 1.29 1.29
CA TYR A 43 21.06 2.73 1.04
C TYR A 43 22.43 3.27 1.47
N VAL A 44 22.89 2.95 2.68
CA VAL A 44 24.21 3.41 3.19
C VAL A 44 25.37 2.99 2.27
N LEU A 45 25.34 1.75 1.80
CA LEU A 45 26.39 1.16 0.95
C LEU A 45 26.15 1.36 -0.54
N ASN A 46 25.11 2.11 -0.93
CA ASN A 46 24.72 2.36 -2.31
C ASN A 46 24.58 1.06 -3.14
N ILE A 47 23.70 0.16 -2.71
CA ILE A 47 23.37 -1.13 -3.35
C ILE A 47 21.94 -1.07 -3.91
N PRO A 48 21.70 -0.32 -5.00
CA PRO A 48 20.36 -0.09 -5.53
C PRO A 48 19.70 -1.37 -6.06
N GLU A 49 20.48 -2.38 -6.47
CA GLU A 49 20.00 -3.71 -6.85
C GLU A 49 19.13 -4.33 -5.77
N TYR A 50 19.58 -4.24 -4.52
CA TYR A 50 18.90 -4.87 -3.39
C TYR A 50 17.59 -4.15 -3.07
N ILE A 51 17.59 -2.81 -3.15
CA ILE A 51 16.37 -2.00 -2.95
C ILE A 51 15.32 -2.35 -4.01
N VAL A 52 15.72 -2.41 -5.29
CA VAL A 52 14.82 -2.79 -6.39
C VAL A 52 14.31 -4.23 -6.22
N ALA A 53 15.18 -5.17 -5.88
CA ALA A 53 14.82 -6.59 -5.74
C ALA A 53 13.88 -6.87 -4.56
N THR A 54 13.92 -6.05 -3.52
CA THR A 54 13.13 -6.24 -2.31
C THR A 54 11.97 -5.25 -2.18
N THR A 55 11.65 -4.52 -3.24
CA THR A 55 10.47 -3.64 -3.29
C THR A 55 9.31 -4.38 -3.95
N HIS A 56 8.16 -4.37 -3.29
CA HIS A 56 6.95 -5.03 -3.76
C HIS A 56 6.49 -4.42 -5.09
N PRO A 57 6.00 -5.20 -6.09
CA PRO A 57 5.53 -4.68 -7.37
C PRO A 57 4.43 -3.62 -7.24
N ALA A 58 3.58 -3.76 -6.23
CA ALA A 58 2.52 -2.81 -5.93
C ALA A 58 2.94 -1.62 -5.04
N SER A 59 4.23 -1.52 -4.72
CA SER A 59 4.74 -0.38 -3.96
C SER A 59 4.56 0.90 -4.78
N PRO A 60 4.17 2.03 -4.17
CA PRO A 60 4.23 3.33 -4.84
C PRO A 60 5.64 3.69 -5.35
N GLN A 61 6.68 3.08 -4.78
CA GLN A 61 8.08 3.29 -5.18
C GLN A 61 8.52 2.38 -6.34
N PHE A 62 7.68 1.42 -6.76
CA PHE A 62 8.02 0.49 -7.83
C PHE A 62 8.08 1.19 -9.19
N SER A 63 9.05 0.80 -10.02
CA SER A 63 9.16 1.26 -11.40
C SER A 63 9.65 0.15 -12.33
N ASP A 64 9.01 -0.01 -13.48
CA ASP A 64 9.45 -0.93 -14.52
C ASP A 64 10.77 -0.48 -15.19
N ASN A 65 11.06 0.83 -15.18
CA ASN A 65 12.34 1.35 -15.65
C ASN A 65 13.42 1.18 -14.57
N LYS A 66 13.92 -0.05 -14.44
CA LYS A 66 14.94 -0.41 -13.44
C LYS A 66 16.22 0.43 -13.56
N PHE A 67 16.56 0.91 -14.76
CA PHE A 67 17.76 1.73 -14.95
C PHE A 67 17.61 3.11 -14.30
N SER A 68 16.53 3.84 -14.62
CA SER A 68 16.29 5.16 -14.03
C SER A 68 16.04 5.06 -12.53
N TRP A 69 15.36 4.01 -12.08
CA TRP A 69 15.07 3.78 -10.67
C TRP A 69 16.32 3.49 -9.84
N LYS A 70 17.22 2.60 -10.31
CA LYS A 70 18.51 2.39 -9.64
C LYS A 70 19.35 3.66 -9.58
N ARG A 71 19.29 4.49 -10.63
CA ARG A 71 19.99 5.77 -10.69
C ARG A 71 19.44 6.75 -9.65
N SER A 72 18.11 6.86 -9.49
CA SER A 72 17.51 7.74 -8.47
C SER A 72 17.84 7.28 -7.05
N ILE A 73 17.78 5.96 -6.77
CA ILE A 73 18.21 5.39 -5.49
C ILE A 73 19.69 5.71 -5.22
N SER A 74 20.55 5.57 -6.23
CA SER A 74 21.98 5.84 -6.08
C SER A 74 22.28 7.30 -5.84
N GLN A 75 21.55 8.20 -6.52
CA GLN A 75 21.67 9.64 -6.32
C GLN A 75 21.24 10.03 -4.91
N PHE A 76 20.10 9.52 -4.43
CA PHE A 76 19.66 9.72 -3.04
C PHE A 76 20.71 9.24 -2.04
N SER A 77 21.25 8.02 -2.25
CA SER A 77 22.24 7.42 -1.36
C SER A 77 23.55 8.22 -1.30
N ARG A 78 24.01 8.78 -2.43
CA ARG A 78 25.24 9.59 -2.49
C ARG A 78 25.07 10.99 -1.91
N ASN A 79 23.85 11.53 -1.97
CA ASN A 79 23.55 12.87 -1.47
C ASN A 79 23.12 12.86 0.01
N SER A 80 23.06 11.69 0.64
CA SER A 80 22.63 11.52 2.02
C SER A 80 23.75 10.93 2.86
N THR A 81 23.96 11.46 4.06
CA THR A 81 24.78 10.83 5.09
C THR A 81 23.88 10.09 6.05
N PHE A 82 24.12 8.79 6.24
CA PHE A 82 23.33 7.92 7.12
C PHE A 82 24.06 7.75 8.44
N GLN A 83 23.45 8.23 9.53
CA GLN A 83 24.12 8.30 10.83
C GLN A 83 23.70 7.15 11.76
N LYS A 84 22.39 6.92 11.89
CA LYS A 84 21.84 5.91 12.81
C LYS A 84 20.48 5.39 12.33
N LEU A 85 20.22 4.11 12.61
CA LEU A 85 18.91 3.49 12.53
C LEU A 85 18.48 3.02 13.92
N GLU A 86 17.26 3.34 14.32
CA GLU A 86 16.66 2.87 15.56
C GLU A 86 15.31 2.21 15.27
N ILE A 87 15.17 0.92 15.59
CA ILE A 87 13.89 0.21 15.46
C ILE A 87 13.09 0.47 16.74
N LEU A 88 11.88 1.03 16.60
CA LEU A 88 10.99 1.40 17.69
C LEU A 88 9.93 0.33 17.97
N ASP A 89 9.36 -0.26 16.92
CA ASP A 89 8.34 -1.32 16.99
C ASP A 89 8.51 -2.29 15.82
N PHE A 90 8.15 -3.54 16.05
CA PHE A 90 8.15 -4.57 15.01
C PHE A 90 7.04 -5.59 15.28
N LYS A 91 6.20 -5.81 14.26
CA LYS A 91 5.15 -6.82 14.28
C LYS A 91 5.09 -7.55 12.97
N GLU A 92 4.86 -8.84 13.03
CA GLU A 92 4.62 -9.66 11.86
C GLU A 92 3.54 -10.71 12.13
N ASN A 93 2.85 -11.07 11.07
CA ASN A 93 2.05 -12.29 10.99
C ASN A 93 2.55 -13.11 9.78
N LYS A 94 1.81 -14.14 9.36
CA LYS A 94 2.26 -15.05 8.30
C LYS A 94 2.47 -14.38 6.94
N ALA A 95 1.76 -13.29 6.65
CA ALA A 95 1.72 -12.65 5.33
C ALA A 95 2.16 -11.18 5.35
N LEU A 96 2.05 -10.50 6.50
CA LEU A 96 2.22 -9.07 6.62
C LEU A 96 3.07 -8.70 7.82
N ALA A 97 3.79 -7.59 7.72
CA ALA A 97 4.56 -7.05 8.82
C ALA A 97 4.60 -5.52 8.79
N ALA A 98 4.84 -4.92 9.94
CA ALA A 98 5.14 -3.51 10.08
C ALA A 98 6.40 -3.31 10.92
N VAL A 99 7.26 -2.39 10.50
CA VAL A 99 8.46 -1.98 11.23
C VAL A 99 8.40 -0.47 11.39
N THR A 100 8.30 0.02 12.63
CA THR A 100 8.43 1.45 12.95
C THR A 100 9.88 1.74 13.34
N PHE A 101 10.50 2.71 12.70
CA PHE A 101 11.89 3.07 12.96
C PHE A 101 12.13 4.57 12.84
N THR A 102 13.21 5.05 13.47
CA THR A 102 13.77 6.38 13.26
C THR A 102 15.06 6.25 12.48
N ALA A 103 15.17 6.97 11.36
CA ALA A 103 16.40 7.14 10.62
C ALA A 103 16.96 8.54 10.86
N TYR A 104 18.22 8.59 11.26
CA TYR A 104 18.98 9.83 11.44
C TYR A 104 19.89 9.99 10.24
N LEU A 105 19.61 11.01 9.44
CA LEU A 105 20.28 11.30 8.18
C LEU A 105 20.68 12.77 8.14
N SER A 106 21.58 13.14 7.23
CA SER A 106 21.72 14.53 6.81
C SER A 106 21.79 14.60 5.29
N GLN A 107 21.13 15.59 4.71
CA GLN A 107 21.13 15.86 3.28
C GLN A 107 21.46 17.33 3.08
N ASP A 108 22.43 17.63 2.21
CA ASP A 108 22.90 19.00 1.94
C ASP A 108 23.23 19.81 3.21
N ASN A 109 23.90 19.16 4.17
CA ASN A 109 24.26 19.70 5.50
C ASN A 109 23.06 20.14 6.38
N ARG A 110 21.86 19.64 6.09
CA ARG A 110 20.70 19.77 6.97
C ARG A 110 20.42 18.43 7.62
N ASP A 111 20.39 18.41 8.95
CA ASP A 111 19.96 17.23 9.68
C ASP A 111 18.51 16.92 9.35
N ALA A 112 18.29 15.69 8.91
CA ALA A 112 16.99 15.14 8.55
C ALA A 112 16.77 13.89 9.39
N THR A 113 15.88 14.01 10.38
CA THR A 113 15.41 12.86 11.14
C THR A 113 13.95 12.62 10.79
N PHE A 114 13.65 11.39 10.40
CA PHE A 114 12.26 10.96 10.21
C PHE A 114 11.99 9.67 10.96
N THR A 115 10.78 9.58 11.52
CA THR A 115 10.21 8.32 11.97
C THR A 115 9.32 7.81 10.85
N GLU A 116 9.47 6.54 10.50
CA GLU A 116 8.62 5.89 9.51
C GLU A 116 8.04 4.61 10.09
N ARG A 117 6.77 4.33 9.79
CA ARG A 117 6.21 2.98 9.90
C ARG A 117 6.15 2.38 8.50
N SER A 118 7.07 1.48 8.18
CA SER A 118 7.06 0.72 6.92
C SER A 118 6.19 -0.52 7.05
N TYR A 119 5.52 -0.89 5.96
CA TYR A 119 4.77 -2.12 5.82
C TYR A 119 5.44 -3.06 4.82
N PHE A 120 5.33 -4.36 5.10
CA PHE A 120 5.93 -5.42 4.33
C PHE A 120 4.92 -6.53 4.07
N GLU A 121 5.06 -7.17 2.93
CA GLU A 121 4.21 -8.25 2.48
C GLU A 121 5.06 -9.44 2.06
N LYS A 122 4.61 -10.65 2.40
CA LYS A 122 5.30 -11.91 2.13
C LYS A 122 4.70 -12.55 0.88
N ILE A 123 5.51 -12.75 -0.16
CA ILE A 123 5.17 -13.48 -1.38
C ILE A 123 6.13 -14.66 -1.50
N ASP A 124 5.62 -15.88 -1.72
CA ASP A 124 6.45 -17.09 -1.88
C ASP A 124 7.50 -17.28 -0.76
N ASN A 125 7.12 -17.01 0.50
CA ASN A 125 8.02 -16.96 1.67
C ASN A 125 9.12 -15.88 1.67
N HIS A 126 9.07 -14.91 0.76
CA HIS A 126 10.00 -13.79 0.71
C HIS A 126 9.29 -12.50 1.14
N TRP A 127 9.92 -11.73 2.03
CA TRP A 127 9.40 -10.42 2.41
C TRP A 127 9.75 -9.36 1.37
N PHE A 128 8.81 -8.46 1.09
CA PHE A 128 8.99 -7.30 0.22
C PHE A 128 8.51 -6.03 0.92
N TYR A 129 9.25 -4.94 0.75
CA TYR A 129 8.83 -3.62 1.20
C TYR A 129 7.64 -3.13 0.37
N ARG A 130 6.53 -2.83 1.03
CA ARG A 130 5.30 -2.35 0.40
C ARG A 130 5.29 -0.84 0.30
N ASN A 131 5.38 -0.14 1.41
CA ASN A 131 5.39 1.32 1.51
C ASN A 131 5.76 1.72 2.95
N GLY A 132 5.67 3.01 3.27
CA GLY A 132 5.82 3.49 4.63
C GLY A 132 5.25 4.87 4.85
N HIS A 133 4.90 5.15 6.11
CA HIS A 133 4.28 6.39 6.56
C HIS A 133 5.25 7.22 7.37
N LEU A 134 5.58 8.40 6.85
CA LEU A 134 6.53 9.32 7.46
C LEU A 134 5.85 10.22 8.50
N ALA A 135 6.57 10.44 9.60
CA ALA A 135 6.35 11.55 10.51
C ALA A 135 7.67 12.29 10.73
N GLN A 136 7.58 13.61 10.87
CA GLN A 136 8.74 14.45 11.13
C GLN A 136 9.21 14.30 12.59
N GLY A 137 10.51 14.09 12.81
CA GLY A 137 11.06 13.88 14.15
C GLY A 137 10.68 12.54 14.78
N TYR A 138 10.70 12.45 16.11
CA TYR A 138 10.31 11.26 16.87
C TYR A 138 8.79 11.21 17.05
N ALA A 139 8.12 10.21 16.47
CA ALA A 139 6.65 10.15 16.44
C ALA A 139 6.10 8.96 17.26
N PRO A 140 5.74 9.15 18.54
CA PRO A 140 5.24 8.05 19.38
C PRO A 140 3.90 7.49 18.88
N LYS A 141 3.11 8.26 18.12
CA LYS A 141 1.84 7.79 17.54
C LYS A 141 2.01 6.76 16.42
N LEU A 142 3.19 6.70 15.78
CA LEU A 142 3.50 5.63 14.82
C LEU A 142 3.88 4.32 15.51
N VAL A 143 4.14 4.36 16.82
CA VAL A 143 4.37 3.18 17.66
C VAL A 143 2.99 2.68 18.11
N ASN A 144 2.42 1.74 17.35
CA ASN A 144 1.23 1.04 17.80
C ASN A 144 1.66 0.07 18.92
N THR A 145 0.92 -0.08 20.01
CA THR A 145 1.23 -1.06 21.08
C THR A 145 0.36 -2.31 21.01
N GLY A 146 -0.64 -2.34 20.12
CA GLY A 146 -1.51 -3.49 19.86
C GLY A 146 -1.04 -4.40 18.71
N PRO A 147 -1.71 -5.53 18.46
CA PRO A 147 -1.35 -6.46 17.38
C PRO A 147 -1.45 -5.81 15.98
N LEU A 148 -0.74 -6.37 14.99
CA LEU A 148 -0.82 -5.93 13.60
C LEU A 148 -2.20 -6.30 13.01
N LYS A 149 -2.95 -5.29 12.54
CA LYS A 149 -4.31 -5.42 12.01
C LYS A 149 -4.41 -5.26 10.49
N VAL A 150 -3.30 -5.39 9.76
CA VAL A 150 -3.29 -5.30 8.29
C VAL A 150 -3.77 -6.63 7.69
N LEU A 151 -4.66 -6.55 6.71
CA LEU A 151 -5.29 -7.69 6.03
C LEU A 151 -4.58 -8.03 4.72
N PRO A 152 -4.46 -9.33 4.37
CA PRO A 152 -3.86 -9.75 3.10
C PRO A 152 -4.74 -9.31 1.93
N PHE A 153 -4.12 -8.93 0.80
CA PHE A 153 -4.85 -8.55 -0.39
C PHE A 153 -5.25 -9.76 -1.24
N ALA A 154 -6.42 -9.66 -1.87
CA ALA A 154 -6.78 -10.43 -3.04
C ALA A 154 -6.26 -9.69 -4.28
N TYR A 155 -5.52 -10.40 -5.13
CA TYR A 155 -4.95 -9.87 -6.37
C TYR A 155 -5.68 -10.40 -7.59
N TYR A 156 -5.51 -9.72 -8.73
CA TYR A 156 -6.02 -10.16 -10.02
C TYR A 156 -5.73 -11.65 -10.27
N GLY A 157 -6.77 -12.41 -10.61
CA GLY A 157 -6.76 -13.88 -10.71
C GLY A 157 -7.47 -14.57 -9.54
N ASP A 158 -7.61 -13.90 -8.39
CA ASP A 158 -8.37 -14.43 -7.27
C ASP A 158 -9.88 -14.42 -7.57
N SER A 159 -10.52 -15.57 -7.36
CA SER A 159 -11.95 -15.75 -7.57
C SER A 159 -12.84 -14.84 -6.70
N ILE A 160 -12.34 -14.34 -5.57
CA ILE A 160 -13.15 -13.45 -4.71
C ILE A 160 -13.41 -12.10 -5.36
N LEU A 161 -12.50 -11.63 -6.22
CA LEU A 161 -12.59 -10.32 -6.88
C LEU A 161 -13.64 -10.27 -8.00
N THR A 162 -14.08 -11.43 -8.48
CA THR A 162 -15.07 -11.58 -9.57
C THR A 162 -16.42 -12.10 -9.07
N LYS A 163 -16.58 -12.25 -7.76
CA LYS A 163 -17.84 -12.64 -7.12
C LYS A 163 -18.57 -11.42 -6.61
N LYS A 164 -19.89 -11.40 -6.83
CA LYS A 164 -20.77 -10.41 -6.21
C LYS A 164 -20.81 -10.67 -4.70
N ALA A 165 -20.54 -9.63 -3.92
CA ALA A 165 -20.43 -9.71 -2.48
C ALA A 165 -21.81 -9.78 -1.79
N GLU A 166 -21.84 -10.37 -0.60
CA GLU A 166 -23.04 -10.60 0.19
C GLU A 166 -23.44 -9.36 1.00
N SER A 167 -24.74 -9.14 1.16
CA SER A 167 -25.26 -8.03 1.97
C SER A 167 -25.01 -8.28 3.46
N ILE A 168 -24.61 -7.24 4.18
CA ILE A 168 -24.47 -7.27 5.65
C ILE A 168 -25.86 -7.08 6.27
N ILE A 169 -26.35 -8.07 7.02
CA ILE A 169 -27.68 -8.00 7.66
C ILE A 169 -27.62 -7.17 8.94
N GLU A 170 -26.58 -7.38 9.77
CA GLU A 170 -26.38 -6.69 11.04
C GLU A 170 -24.94 -6.21 11.19
N ILE A 171 -24.75 -5.04 11.79
CA ILE A 171 -23.44 -4.50 12.11
C ILE A 171 -23.01 -5.07 13.46
N THR A 172 -22.31 -6.20 13.41
CA THR A 172 -21.76 -6.86 14.60
C THR A 172 -20.40 -6.28 15.00
N SER A 173 -19.89 -6.69 16.17
CA SER A 173 -18.52 -6.38 16.59
C SER A 173 -17.46 -6.86 15.59
N ASP A 174 -17.74 -7.96 14.87
CA ASP A 174 -16.82 -8.49 13.86
C ASP A 174 -16.78 -7.59 12.61
N ILE A 175 -17.91 -7.00 12.22
CA ILE A 175 -17.94 -5.99 11.15
C ILE A 175 -17.20 -4.73 11.56
N GLN A 176 -17.38 -4.27 12.80
CA GLN A 176 -16.65 -3.11 13.32
C GLN A 176 -15.14 -3.36 13.33
N LYS A 177 -14.73 -4.54 13.80
CA LYS A 177 -13.33 -4.97 13.79
C LYS A 177 -12.77 -5.07 12.36
N LEU A 178 -13.52 -5.63 11.42
CA LEU A 178 -13.13 -5.69 10.01
C LEU A 178 -12.93 -4.27 9.43
N VAL A 179 -13.81 -3.34 9.74
CA VAL A 179 -13.67 -1.94 9.30
C VAL A 179 -12.40 -1.31 9.87
N GLU A 180 -12.09 -1.52 11.16
CA GLU A 180 -10.83 -1.04 11.75
C GLU A 180 -9.59 -1.64 11.04
N GLU A 181 -9.62 -2.94 10.76
CA GLU A 181 -8.56 -3.67 10.06
C GLU A 181 -8.41 -3.18 8.61
N MET A 182 -9.53 -2.94 7.91
CA MET A 182 -9.54 -2.32 6.57
C MET A 182 -8.98 -0.90 6.60
N ILE A 183 -9.28 -0.10 7.62
CA ILE A 183 -8.73 1.25 7.80
C ILE A 183 -7.21 1.19 8.00
N GLU A 184 -6.72 0.31 8.88
CA GLU A 184 -5.28 0.13 9.07
C GLU A 184 -4.61 -0.37 7.79
N THR A 185 -5.27 -1.24 7.03
CA THR A 185 -4.80 -1.77 5.73
C THR A 185 -4.74 -0.70 4.63
N LEU A 186 -5.80 0.09 4.49
CA LEU A 186 -5.88 1.18 3.51
C LEU A 186 -4.79 2.22 3.77
N ASN A 187 -4.63 2.59 5.05
CA ASN A 187 -3.53 3.43 5.47
C ASN A 187 -2.22 2.76 5.12
N ALA A 188 -1.98 1.52 5.53
CA ALA A 188 -0.79 0.76 5.21
C ALA A 188 -0.49 0.57 3.71
N CYS A 189 -1.34 0.99 2.77
CA CYS A 189 -1.06 0.94 1.33
C CYS A 189 -1.09 2.30 0.62
N ASP A 190 -1.25 3.39 1.38
CA ASP A 190 -1.45 4.75 0.84
C ASP A 190 -2.56 4.81 -0.24
N GLY A 191 -3.60 4.00 -0.05
CA GLY A 191 -4.76 3.95 -0.95
C GLY A 191 -5.79 5.01 -0.59
N ILE A 192 -6.72 5.26 -1.52
CA ILE A 192 -7.87 6.17 -1.32
C ILE A 192 -9.21 5.44 -1.21
N GLY A 193 -9.24 4.13 -1.49
CA GLY A 193 -10.40 3.26 -1.37
C GLY A 193 -9.97 1.82 -1.12
N LEU A 194 -10.81 1.08 -0.39
CA LEU A 194 -10.65 -0.35 -0.15
C LEU A 194 -12.01 -1.03 0.05
N ALA A 195 -12.34 -1.98 -0.80
CA ALA A 195 -13.50 -2.85 -0.67
C ALA A 195 -13.17 -4.15 0.07
N ALA A 196 -14.11 -4.66 0.85
CA ALA A 196 -13.94 -5.90 1.62
C ALA A 196 -13.52 -7.12 0.77
N PRO A 197 -14.01 -7.30 -0.48
CA PRO A 197 -13.54 -8.38 -1.35
C PRO A 197 -12.03 -8.32 -1.64
N GLN A 198 -11.43 -7.13 -1.65
CA GLN A 198 -9.99 -6.95 -1.87
C GLN A 198 -9.15 -7.44 -0.70
N VAL A 199 -9.77 -7.72 0.46
CA VAL A 199 -9.14 -8.29 1.64
C VAL A 199 -9.77 -9.63 2.04
N HIS A 200 -10.28 -10.37 1.05
CA HIS A 200 -10.86 -11.71 1.19
C HIS A 200 -12.17 -11.81 1.99
N HIS A 201 -12.87 -10.69 2.20
CA HIS A 201 -14.20 -10.67 2.81
C HIS A 201 -15.26 -10.38 1.75
N SER A 202 -16.04 -11.38 1.33
CA SER A 202 -17.09 -11.23 0.31
C SER A 202 -18.35 -10.54 0.87
N LEU A 203 -18.18 -9.30 1.35
CA LEU A 203 -19.22 -8.46 1.93
C LEU A 203 -19.40 -7.16 1.15
N ARG A 204 -20.63 -6.66 1.06
CA ARG A 204 -20.95 -5.35 0.47
C ARG A 204 -20.54 -4.21 1.40
N LEU A 205 -19.24 -4.07 1.57
CA LEU A 205 -18.59 -3.10 2.44
C LEU A 205 -17.39 -2.52 1.72
N PHE A 206 -17.26 -1.20 1.72
CA PHE A 206 -16.01 -0.54 1.36
C PHE A 206 -15.81 0.72 2.18
N ILE A 207 -14.55 1.16 2.22
CA ILE A 207 -14.14 2.41 2.86
C ILE A 207 -13.43 3.30 1.83
N ILE A 208 -13.58 4.61 1.98
CA ILE A 208 -12.86 5.59 1.15
C ILE A 208 -12.29 6.71 2.01
N LYS A 209 -11.22 7.35 1.52
CA LYS A 209 -10.77 8.68 1.95
C LYS A 209 -10.40 9.50 0.72
N THR A 210 -10.74 10.77 0.72
CA THR A 210 -10.43 11.67 -0.40
C THR A 210 -9.30 12.63 -0.02
N PRO A 211 -8.37 12.94 -0.93
CA PRO A 211 -7.44 14.03 -0.73
C PRO A 211 -8.20 15.36 -0.62
N ILE A 212 -7.91 16.14 0.41
CA ILE A 212 -8.44 17.49 0.65
C ILE A 212 -7.27 18.46 0.61
N GLU A 213 -7.37 19.49 -0.23
CA GLU A 213 -6.44 20.61 -0.18
C GLU A 213 -6.84 21.53 0.98
N THR A 214 -5.95 21.70 1.94
CA THR A 214 -6.17 22.59 3.08
C THR A 214 -5.88 24.03 2.70
N GLU A 215 -6.34 24.98 3.53
CA GLU A 215 -6.08 26.42 3.39
C GLU A 215 -4.58 26.78 3.32
N GLN A 216 -3.70 25.85 3.68
CA GLN A 216 -2.24 26.00 3.67
C GLN A 216 -1.58 25.40 2.41
N ASN A 217 -2.35 25.08 1.37
CA ASN A 217 -1.91 24.34 0.17
C ASN A 217 -1.24 23.00 0.51
N LYS A 218 -1.66 22.35 1.61
CA LYS A 218 -1.24 20.99 1.93
C LYS A 218 -2.35 20.03 1.52
N ILE A 219 -1.96 18.91 0.90
CA ILE A 219 -2.88 17.82 0.63
C ILE A 219 -2.97 16.97 1.90
N GLU A 220 -4.10 17.06 2.60
CA GLU A 220 -4.48 16.15 3.67
C GLU A 220 -5.46 15.10 3.14
N THR A 221 -5.78 14.10 3.95
CA THR A 221 -6.81 13.11 3.61
C THR A 221 -8.02 13.30 4.49
N SER A 222 -9.21 13.22 3.90
CA SER A 222 -10.48 13.29 4.62
C SER A 222 -10.58 12.25 5.72
N GLU A 223 -11.53 12.46 6.63
CA GLU A 223 -12.03 11.37 7.46
C GLU A 223 -12.49 10.19 6.59
N ILE A 224 -12.26 8.97 7.08
CA ILE A 224 -12.64 7.76 6.37
C ILE A 224 -14.15 7.61 6.42
N LYS A 225 -14.77 7.42 5.25
CA LYS A 225 -16.19 7.11 5.12
C LYS A 225 -16.38 5.62 4.90
N VAL A 226 -17.33 5.04 5.62
CA VAL A 226 -17.66 3.61 5.57
C VAL A 226 -19.01 3.43 4.87
N PHE A 227 -19.04 2.58 3.84
CA PHE A 227 -20.23 2.31 3.04
C PHE A 227 -20.64 0.85 3.20
N ILE A 228 -21.73 0.59 3.92
CA ILE A 228 -22.33 -0.73 4.08
C ILE A 228 -23.58 -0.85 3.20
N ASN A 229 -23.67 -1.95 2.45
CA ASN A 229 -24.74 -2.24 1.49
C ASN A 229 -25.07 -1.08 0.52
N PRO A 230 -24.08 -0.41 -0.08
CA PRO A 230 -24.36 0.75 -0.92
C PRO A 230 -25.16 0.36 -2.16
N LYS A 231 -26.03 1.28 -2.57
CA LYS A 231 -26.80 1.26 -3.81
C LYS A 231 -26.59 2.59 -4.53
N LEU A 232 -26.03 2.53 -5.73
CA LEU A 232 -25.78 3.69 -6.56
C LEU A 232 -26.95 3.94 -7.52
N SER A 233 -27.32 5.20 -7.66
CA SER A 233 -28.19 5.70 -8.73
C SER A 233 -27.51 6.87 -9.42
N LEU A 234 -27.52 6.89 -10.76
CA LEU A 234 -26.87 7.93 -11.55
C LEU A 234 -27.63 9.26 -11.42
N LEU A 235 -26.88 10.34 -11.19
CA LEU A 235 -27.46 11.70 -11.17
C LEU A 235 -27.25 12.44 -12.50
N SER A 236 -26.14 12.19 -13.20
CA SER A 236 -25.82 12.91 -14.43
C SER A 236 -25.51 11.99 -15.61
N ASN A 237 -25.91 12.44 -16.81
CA ASN A 237 -25.51 11.83 -18.09
C ASN A 237 -24.10 12.27 -18.51
N GLU A 238 -23.53 13.28 -17.84
CA GLU A 238 -22.18 13.75 -18.14
C GLU A 238 -21.15 12.77 -17.59
N THR A 239 -20.19 12.40 -18.44
CA THR A 239 -19.07 11.54 -18.09
C THR A 239 -17.75 12.29 -18.15
N TRP A 240 -16.71 11.71 -17.56
CA TRP A 240 -15.34 12.16 -17.71
C TRP A 240 -14.38 10.98 -17.68
N LYS A 241 -13.25 11.12 -18.38
CA LYS A 241 -12.16 10.13 -18.38
C LYS A 241 -11.07 10.55 -17.40
N ALA A 242 -10.58 9.60 -16.62
CA ALA A 242 -9.43 9.80 -15.73
C ALA A 242 -8.65 8.50 -15.56
N SER A 243 -7.36 8.61 -15.25
CA SER A 243 -6.52 7.44 -14.95
C SER A 243 -6.90 6.84 -13.60
N GLU A 244 -7.29 5.57 -13.60
CA GLU A 244 -7.51 4.74 -12.41
C GLU A 244 -6.39 3.72 -12.25
N GLY A 245 -6.15 3.33 -11.00
CA GLY A 245 -5.36 2.15 -10.62
C GLY A 245 -6.07 1.46 -9.46
N CYS A 246 -5.66 0.22 -9.16
CA CYS A 246 -6.31 -0.61 -8.14
C CYS A 246 -5.26 -1.32 -7.27
N LEU A 247 -5.48 -1.41 -5.96
CA LEU A 247 -4.60 -2.14 -5.03
C LEU A 247 -4.50 -3.64 -5.37
N SER A 248 -5.58 -4.21 -5.92
CA SER A 248 -5.66 -5.60 -6.37
C SER A 248 -5.09 -5.85 -7.77
N ILE A 249 -4.85 -4.79 -8.55
CA ILE A 249 -4.24 -4.88 -9.90
C ILE A 249 -3.02 -3.95 -9.95
N PRO A 250 -1.97 -4.24 -9.17
CA PRO A 250 -0.87 -3.33 -9.01
C PRO A 250 -0.12 -3.08 -10.31
N THR A 251 0.58 -1.93 -10.38
CA THR A 251 1.35 -1.43 -11.54
C THR A 251 0.52 -1.04 -12.77
N ILE A 252 -0.71 -1.55 -12.90
CA ILE A 252 -1.55 -1.29 -14.06
C ILE A 252 -2.45 -0.08 -13.78
N ARG A 253 -2.42 0.87 -14.71
CA ARG A 253 -3.33 2.02 -14.73
C ARG A 253 -3.95 2.16 -16.11
N ALA A 254 -5.20 2.60 -16.18
CA ALA A 254 -5.88 2.86 -17.45
C ALA A 254 -6.85 4.03 -17.33
N SER A 255 -7.20 4.64 -18.45
CA SER A 255 -8.14 5.78 -18.50
C SER A 255 -9.57 5.26 -18.53
N ILE A 256 -10.33 5.48 -17.45
CA ILE A 256 -11.71 4.96 -17.32
C ILE A 256 -12.71 6.11 -17.41
N GLU A 257 -13.73 5.91 -18.24
CA GLU A 257 -14.86 6.82 -18.34
C GLU A 257 -15.89 6.52 -17.25
N ARG A 258 -16.25 7.53 -16.46
CA ARG A 258 -17.29 7.41 -15.43
C ARG A 258 -18.22 8.63 -15.41
N PRO A 259 -19.48 8.48 -14.96
CA PRO A 259 -20.37 9.59 -14.65
C PRO A 259 -19.69 10.63 -13.72
N LYS A 260 -20.05 11.90 -13.87
CA LYS A 260 -19.52 12.96 -13.00
C LYS A 260 -20.14 12.96 -11.61
N GLU A 261 -21.40 12.54 -11.50
CA GLU A 261 -22.20 12.64 -10.28
C GLU A 261 -23.05 11.39 -10.05
N ILE A 262 -23.16 10.98 -8.79
CA ILE A 262 -23.93 9.83 -8.35
C ILE A 262 -24.71 10.18 -7.07
N THR A 263 -25.85 9.53 -6.87
CA THR A 263 -26.48 9.42 -5.53
C THR A 263 -26.20 8.04 -4.99
N VAL A 264 -25.85 7.97 -3.72
CA VAL A 264 -25.60 6.72 -3.02
C VAL A 264 -26.53 6.63 -1.83
N GLU A 265 -27.22 5.51 -1.71
CA GLU A 265 -27.93 5.09 -0.51
C GLU A 265 -27.12 3.98 0.18
N TYR A 266 -26.72 4.18 1.43
CA TYR A 266 -25.85 3.24 2.17
C TYR A 266 -26.09 3.34 3.68
N THR A 267 -25.61 2.35 4.42
CA THR A 267 -25.61 2.37 5.89
C THR A 267 -24.22 2.76 6.40
N SER A 268 -24.14 3.69 7.35
CA SER A 268 -22.88 4.04 8.03
C SER A 268 -22.48 2.98 9.05
N ILE A 269 -21.25 3.06 9.58
CA ILE A 269 -20.79 2.15 10.63
C ILE A 269 -21.61 2.23 11.94
N ASP A 270 -22.28 3.37 12.17
CA ASP A 270 -23.18 3.57 13.31
C ASP A 270 -24.60 3.00 13.06
N GLY A 271 -24.84 2.34 11.92
CA GLY A 271 -26.14 1.80 11.55
C GLY A 271 -27.14 2.81 10.99
N LYS A 272 -26.72 4.03 10.65
CA LYS A 272 -27.61 5.06 10.09
C LYS A 272 -27.71 4.91 8.58
N LEU A 273 -28.94 4.88 8.06
CA LEU A 273 -29.19 4.94 6.62
C LEU A 273 -28.97 6.38 6.11
N ILE A 274 -28.11 6.53 5.10
CA ILE A 274 -27.74 7.80 4.50
C ILE A 274 -28.03 7.73 3.01
N LYS A 275 -28.64 8.78 2.47
CA LYS A 275 -28.82 8.99 1.03
C LYS A 275 -28.30 10.37 0.65
N THR A 276 -27.24 10.43 -0.15
CA THR A 276 -26.60 11.70 -0.50
C THR A 276 -25.93 11.65 -1.88
N GLY A 277 -25.77 12.82 -2.48
CA GLY A 277 -25.07 13.02 -3.74
C GLY A 277 -23.55 13.14 -3.54
N PHE A 278 -22.79 12.64 -4.50
CA PHE A 278 -21.34 12.76 -4.59
C PHE A 278 -20.94 13.16 -6.01
N SER A 279 -19.84 13.90 -6.14
CA SER A 279 -19.30 14.34 -7.42
C SER A 279 -17.78 14.23 -7.49
N GLY A 280 -17.22 14.42 -8.69
CA GLY A 280 -15.77 14.52 -8.90
C GLY A 280 -15.01 13.25 -8.51
N TRP A 281 -13.84 13.42 -7.87
CA TRP A 281 -13.00 12.29 -7.46
C TRP A 281 -13.66 11.40 -6.42
N GLU A 282 -14.45 11.95 -5.50
CA GLU A 282 -15.14 11.15 -4.49
C GLU A 282 -16.15 10.19 -5.12
N ALA A 283 -16.97 10.69 -6.07
CA ALA A 283 -17.89 9.85 -6.84
C ALA A 283 -17.14 8.76 -7.62
N ARG A 284 -15.98 9.08 -8.21
CA ARG A 284 -15.14 8.12 -8.94
C ARG A 284 -14.63 7.00 -8.04
N VAL A 285 -14.09 7.31 -6.87
CA VAL A 285 -13.62 6.30 -5.92
C VAL A 285 -14.79 5.44 -5.46
N ILE A 286 -15.93 6.03 -5.11
CA ILE A 286 -17.14 5.28 -4.73
C ILE A 286 -17.58 4.31 -5.83
N MET A 287 -17.60 4.74 -7.10
CA MET A 287 -17.95 3.86 -8.20
C MET A 287 -16.94 2.73 -8.40
N HIS A 288 -15.64 3.01 -8.21
CA HIS A 288 -14.59 1.99 -8.26
C HIS A 288 -14.76 0.94 -7.16
N GLU A 289 -14.96 1.37 -5.91
CA GLU A 289 -15.17 0.45 -4.79
C GLU A 289 -16.52 -0.28 -4.88
N ASN A 290 -17.54 0.36 -5.45
CA ASN A 290 -18.81 -0.31 -5.71
C ASN A 290 -18.67 -1.42 -6.78
N ASP A 291 -17.85 -1.20 -7.81
CA ASP A 291 -17.56 -2.25 -8.80
C ASP A 291 -16.97 -3.50 -8.11
N HIS A 292 -16.04 -3.31 -7.16
CA HIS A 292 -15.45 -4.43 -6.42
C HIS A 292 -16.47 -5.27 -5.66
N ILE A 293 -17.45 -4.65 -4.99
CA ILE A 293 -18.50 -5.42 -4.28
C ILE A 293 -19.53 -6.04 -5.23
N ASP A 294 -19.56 -5.62 -6.49
CA ASP A 294 -20.36 -6.23 -7.56
C ASP A 294 -19.56 -7.27 -8.38
N GLY A 295 -18.29 -7.51 -8.04
CA GLY A 295 -17.41 -8.47 -8.73
C GLY A 295 -16.88 -7.96 -10.08
N VAL A 296 -16.80 -6.64 -10.25
CA VAL A 296 -16.34 -5.97 -11.46
C VAL A 296 -15.02 -5.26 -11.17
N LEU A 297 -14.03 -5.41 -12.06
CA LEU A 297 -12.76 -4.71 -11.98
C LEU A 297 -12.74 -3.53 -12.95
N PHE A 298 -11.95 -2.49 -12.67
CA PHE A 298 -11.89 -1.31 -13.55
C PHE A 298 -11.48 -1.65 -14.99
N ILE A 299 -10.66 -2.69 -15.18
CA ILE A 299 -10.26 -3.20 -16.51
C ILE A 299 -11.43 -3.82 -17.28
N ASP A 300 -12.53 -4.20 -16.61
CA ASP A 300 -13.75 -4.68 -17.26
C ASP A 300 -14.57 -3.55 -17.87
N ARG A 301 -14.28 -2.29 -17.50
CA ARG A 301 -14.90 -1.09 -18.06
C ARG A 301 -14.14 -0.49 -19.24
N LEU A 302 -12.98 -1.05 -19.61
CA LEU A 302 -12.23 -0.65 -20.79
C LEU A 302 -12.91 -1.15 -22.06
N ASP A 303 -12.66 -0.46 -23.18
CA ASP A 303 -13.00 -1.02 -24.47
C ASP A 303 -12.15 -2.27 -24.78
N THR A 304 -12.60 -3.06 -25.74
CA THR A 304 -11.95 -4.33 -26.10
C THR A 304 -10.51 -4.14 -26.54
N GLU A 305 -10.18 -3.05 -27.24
CA GLU A 305 -8.84 -2.82 -27.77
C GLU A 305 -7.85 -2.43 -26.65
N GLU A 306 -8.25 -1.51 -25.77
CA GLU A 306 -7.50 -1.10 -24.59
C GLU A 306 -7.28 -2.27 -23.63
N ARG A 307 -8.31 -3.10 -23.42
CA ARG A 307 -8.20 -4.31 -22.58
C ARG A 307 -7.21 -5.32 -23.16
N LEU A 308 -7.20 -5.53 -24.48
CA LEU A 308 -6.27 -6.44 -25.14
C LEU A 308 -4.81 -6.00 -24.94
N LYS A 309 -4.53 -4.69 -24.95
CA LYS A 309 -3.19 -4.14 -24.69
C LYS A 309 -2.67 -4.48 -23.29
N LEU A 310 -3.55 -4.62 -22.30
CA LEU A 310 -3.18 -4.97 -20.92
C LEU A 310 -3.00 -6.47 -20.68
N THR A 311 -3.47 -7.32 -21.60
CA THR A 311 -3.46 -8.79 -21.41
C THR A 311 -2.08 -9.37 -21.08
N PRO A 312 -0.97 -8.97 -21.73
CA PRO A 312 0.35 -9.48 -21.36
C PRO A 312 0.75 -9.13 -19.93
N LEU A 313 0.47 -7.91 -19.48
CA LEU A 313 0.77 -7.44 -18.12
C LEU A 313 -0.08 -8.17 -17.09
N LEU A 314 -1.37 -8.37 -17.38
CA LEU A 314 -2.29 -9.10 -16.51
C LEU A 314 -1.87 -10.56 -16.32
N LYS A 315 -1.43 -11.25 -17.37
CA LYS A 315 -0.90 -12.62 -17.28
C LYS A 315 0.38 -12.70 -16.43
N ILE A 316 1.25 -11.70 -16.54
CA ILE A 316 2.47 -11.62 -15.72
C ILE A 316 2.10 -11.38 -14.25
N LEU A 317 1.14 -10.49 -13.99
CA LEU A 317 0.65 -10.19 -12.66
C LEU A 317 0.02 -11.42 -12.00
N GLU A 318 -0.91 -12.08 -12.69
CA GLU A 318 -1.56 -13.30 -12.24
C GLU A 318 -0.51 -14.35 -11.86
N LYS A 319 0.43 -14.66 -12.76
CA LYS A 319 1.51 -15.63 -12.46
C LYS A 319 2.37 -15.25 -11.25
N ARG A 320 2.58 -13.95 -10.99
CA ARG A 320 3.35 -13.49 -9.81
C ARG A 320 2.57 -13.62 -8.51
N MET A 321 1.25 -13.48 -8.57
CA MET A 321 0.39 -13.42 -7.38
C MET A 321 -0.31 -14.76 -7.07
N SER A 322 -0.46 -15.64 -8.07
CA SER A 322 -1.08 -16.98 -7.94
C SER A 322 -0.17 -18.05 -7.34
N ASN A 323 1.12 -17.77 -7.12
CA ASN A 323 2.01 -18.67 -6.37
C ASN A 323 1.89 -18.52 -4.83
N ASN A 324 1.03 -17.60 -4.37
CA ASN A 324 0.75 -17.35 -2.95
C ASN A 324 -0.16 -18.42 -2.31
#